data_AF-A0A1V4DW89-F1
#
_entry.id   AF-A0A1V4DW89-F1
#
_cell.length_a   1.000
_cell.length_b   1.000
_cell.length_c   1.000
_cell.angle_alpha   90.00
_cell.angle_beta   90.00
_cell.angle_gamma   90.00
#
_symmetry.space_group_name_H-M   'P 1'
#
loop_
_entity.id
_entity.type
_entity.pdbx_description
1 polymer ?
#
loop_
_entity_poly.entity_id
_entity_poly.type
_entity_poly.pdbx_seq_one_letter_code
_entity_poly.pdbx_strand_id
1 'polypeptide(L)'
;MDFDEAADRLYGMVPEEFTSARDALAKEAKAGGDAALAKRIKTLRKPTVVAWAVNRTARERGQELGRLLDLGRRLRDAWRTQDADALAEAGRERTPLIARLVRSVREEAEAAGHPLGSTADLEIEQTLDAAVVDEDAAEQVRLGRLTRPLSYSGFTPAPVVRPAPVVRPAPEPAARKQPAPKAERDEAERERRKAERERRIKELEDALAEAEQAAREAERGRADWEAERAEAVREHERRAAKVETLTAKLAKAKDRLNAAEHRLEVARREETNAERAARSARQRADQARAALEEARSAHE
;
A
#
# COMPACT_ATOMS: atom_id res chain seq x y z
N MET A 1 -14.60 -7.05 -32.73
CA MET A 1 -14.30 -7.23 -31.30
C MET A 1 -12.83 -7.54 -31.17
N ASP A 2 -12.08 -6.70 -30.48
CA ASP A 2 -10.70 -6.99 -30.13
C ASP A 2 -10.62 -7.65 -28.73
N PHE A 3 -9.40 -7.91 -28.25
CA PHE A 3 -9.19 -8.55 -26.96
C PHE A 3 -9.59 -7.64 -25.79
N ASP A 4 -9.40 -6.34 -25.92
CA ASP A 4 -9.64 -5.37 -24.86
C ASP A 4 -11.15 -5.17 -24.65
N GLU A 5 -11.91 -5.03 -25.73
CA GLU A 5 -13.38 -5.03 -25.70
C GLU A 5 -13.95 -6.31 -25.07
N ALA A 6 -13.37 -7.47 -25.40
CA ALA A 6 -13.78 -8.75 -24.82
C ALA A 6 -13.47 -8.80 -23.31
N ALA A 7 -12.29 -8.37 -22.90
CA ALA A 7 -11.89 -8.32 -21.49
C ALA A 7 -12.77 -7.35 -20.69
N ASP A 8 -13.11 -6.19 -21.24
CA ASP A 8 -13.96 -5.21 -20.56
C ASP A 8 -15.39 -5.70 -20.35
N ARG A 9 -15.96 -6.40 -21.34
CA ARG A 9 -17.25 -7.05 -21.19
C ARG A 9 -17.22 -8.11 -20.08
N LEU A 10 -16.17 -8.95 -20.06
CA LEU A 10 -16.05 -10.03 -19.08
C LEU A 10 -15.84 -9.54 -17.66
N TYR A 11 -14.93 -8.58 -17.45
CA TYR A 11 -14.66 -8.02 -16.13
C TYR A 11 -15.73 -7.04 -15.63
N GLY A 12 -16.69 -6.66 -16.49
CA GLY A 12 -17.89 -5.92 -16.11
C GLY A 12 -19.05 -6.81 -15.61
N MET A 13 -19.03 -8.11 -15.89
CA MET A 13 -20.06 -9.07 -15.47
C MET A 13 -19.84 -9.53 -14.02
N VAL A 14 -20.90 -10.07 -13.39
CA VAL A 14 -20.78 -10.70 -12.08
C VAL A 14 -19.90 -11.97 -12.16
N PRO A 15 -19.13 -12.30 -11.12
CA PRO A 15 -18.17 -13.41 -11.17
C PRO A 15 -18.80 -14.76 -11.56
N GLU A 16 -20.07 -14.98 -11.24
CA GLU A 16 -20.87 -16.18 -11.50
C GLU A 16 -21.07 -16.39 -13.02
N GLU A 17 -21.27 -15.31 -13.76
CA GLU A 17 -21.50 -15.31 -15.21
C GLU A 17 -20.20 -15.30 -16.03
N PHE A 18 -19.07 -14.99 -15.40
CA PHE A 18 -17.80 -14.79 -16.09
C PHE A 18 -17.39 -15.97 -16.97
N THR A 19 -17.49 -17.20 -16.45
CA THR A 19 -17.01 -18.40 -17.16
C THR A 19 -17.87 -18.71 -18.39
N SER A 20 -19.20 -18.64 -18.24
CA SER A 20 -20.13 -18.90 -19.36
C SER A 20 -20.00 -17.83 -20.44
N ALA A 21 -19.90 -16.56 -20.05
CA ALA A 21 -19.68 -15.45 -20.97
C ALA A 21 -18.32 -15.55 -21.68
N ARG A 22 -17.24 -15.93 -20.97
CA ARG A 22 -15.90 -16.10 -21.58
C ARG A 22 -15.92 -17.18 -22.64
N ASP A 23 -16.59 -18.30 -22.37
CA ASP A 23 -16.66 -19.41 -23.30
C ASP A 23 -17.55 -19.07 -24.51
N ALA A 24 -18.61 -18.27 -24.33
CA ALA A 24 -19.44 -17.73 -25.41
C ALA A 24 -18.65 -16.77 -26.32
N LEU A 25 -17.94 -15.78 -25.74
CA LEU A 25 -17.11 -14.84 -26.49
C LEU A 25 -15.96 -15.53 -27.23
N ALA A 26 -15.33 -16.54 -26.61
CA ALA A 26 -14.30 -17.33 -27.28
C ALA A 26 -14.88 -18.16 -28.46
N LYS A 27 -16.12 -18.64 -28.34
CA LYS A 27 -16.80 -19.34 -29.43
C LYS A 27 -17.17 -18.39 -30.57
N GLU A 28 -17.63 -17.19 -30.24
CA GLU A 28 -17.94 -16.12 -31.21
C GLU A 28 -16.68 -15.69 -31.98
N ALA A 29 -15.57 -15.40 -31.29
CA ALA A 29 -14.30 -15.06 -31.93
C ALA A 29 -13.81 -16.16 -32.88
N LYS A 30 -13.93 -17.43 -32.46
CA LYS A 30 -13.58 -18.57 -33.31
C LYS A 30 -14.50 -18.71 -34.53
N ALA A 31 -15.80 -18.44 -34.39
CA ALA A 31 -16.76 -18.45 -35.49
C ALA A 31 -16.52 -17.29 -36.47
N GLY A 32 -16.03 -16.14 -35.97
CA GLY A 32 -15.59 -15.00 -36.78
C GLY A 32 -14.22 -15.16 -37.45
N GLY A 33 -13.58 -16.33 -37.33
CA GLY A 33 -12.30 -16.64 -37.98
C GLY A 33 -11.05 -16.27 -37.18
N ASP A 34 -11.18 -15.69 -35.97
CA ASP A 34 -10.05 -15.31 -35.13
C ASP A 34 -9.80 -16.33 -34.01
N ALA A 35 -9.15 -17.44 -34.39
CA ALA A 35 -8.77 -18.48 -33.45
C ALA A 35 -7.71 -18.02 -32.41
N ALA A 36 -6.90 -17.01 -32.75
CA ALA A 36 -5.88 -16.46 -31.87
C ALA A 36 -6.52 -15.64 -30.74
N LEU A 37 -7.47 -14.76 -31.08
CA LEU A 37 -8.29 -14.03 -30.13
C LEU A 37 -9.08 -14.98 -29.22
N ALA A 38 -9.72 -16.00 -29.78
CA ALA A 38 -10.44 -17.00 -28.99
C ALA A 38 -9.53 -17.69 -27.95
N LYS A 39 -8.29 -18.03 -28.33
CA LYS A 39 -7.31 -18.62 -27.40
C LYS A 39 -6.95 -17.64 -26.30
N ARG A 40 -6.71 -16.37 -26.63
CA ARG A 40 -6.40 -15.30 -25.66
C ARG A 40 -7.56 -15.07 -24.68
N ILE A 41 -8.80 -14.97 -25.16
CA ILE A 41 -10.00 -14.81 -24.31
C ILE A 41 -10.10 -15.96 -23.29
N LYS A 42 -9.82 -17.20 -23.70
CA LYS A 42 -9.85 -18.36 -22.79
C LYS A 42 -8.79 -18.31 -21.68
N THR A 43 -7.72 -17.53 -21.84
CA THR A 43 -6.71 -17.36 -20.79
C THR A 43 -7.17 -16.42 -19.67
N LEU A 44 -8.21 -15.63 -19.90
CA LEU A 44 -8.76 -14.73 -18.88
C LEU A 44 -9.31 -15.53 -17.69
N ARG A 45 -8.89 -15.10 -16.50
CA ARG A 45 -9.26 -15.72 -15.23
C ARG A 45 -10.44 -15.00 -14.61
N LYS A 46 -11.34 -15.79 -14.03
CA LYS A 46 -12.45 -15.30 -13.21
C LYS A 46 -11.89 -14.45 -12.06
N PRO A 47 -12.39 -13.22 -11.85
CA PRO A 47 -11.99 -12.38 -10.73
C PRO A 47 -12.50 -12.95 -9.40
N THR A 48 -11.80 -12.67 -8.30
CA THR A 48 -12.37 -12.83 -6.96
C THR A 48 -13.48 -11.79 -6.74
N VAL A 49 -14.34 -12.02 -5.74
CA VAL A 49 -15.47 -11.11 -5.45
C VAL A 49 -14.97 -9.70 -5.12
N VAL A 50 -13.91 -9.56 -4.32
CA VAL A 50 -13.32 -8.25 -4.01
C VAL A 50 -12.71 -7.58 -5.26
N ALA A 51 -11.98 -8.33 -6.08
CA ALA A 51 -11.41 -7.80 -7.33
C ALA A 51 -12.51 -7.34 -8.30
N TRP A 52 -13.60 -8.10 -8.40
CA TRP A 52 -14.77 -7.72 -9.18
C TRP A 52 -15.43 -6.44 -8.65
N ALA A 53 -15.59 -6.29 -7.34
CA ALA A 53 -16.19 -5.09 -6.75
C ALA A 53 -15.35 -3.83 -7.05
N VAL A 54 -14.03 -3.93 -7.00
CA VAL A 54 -13.12 -2.86 -7.41
C VAL A 54 -13.22 -2.58 -8.91
N ASN A 55 -13.25 -3.63 -9.76
CA ASN A 55 -13.43 -3.48 -11.21
C ASN A 55 -14.75 -2.79 -11.56
N ARG A 56 -15.83 -3.14 -10.87
CA ARG A 56 -17.15 -2.51 -11.02
C ARG A 56 -17.08 -1.04 -10.63
N THR A 57 -16.46 -0.73 -9.50
CA THR A 57 -16.28 0.65 -9.04
C THR A 57 -15.45 1.49 -10.02
N ALA A 58 -14.44 0.90 -10.67
CA ALA A 58 -13.68 1.57 -11.73
C ALA A 58 -14.54 1.97 -12.94
N ARG A 59 -15.60 1.20 -13.22
CA ARG A 59 -16.53 1.44 -14.33
C ARG A 59 -17.65 2.41 -13.95
N GLU A 60 -18.28 2.20 -12.80
CA GLU A 60 -19.44 3.00 -12.35
C GLU A 60 -19.03 4.32 -11.70
N ARG A 61 -17.89 4.34 -10.98
CA ARG A 61 -17.38 5.49 -10.23
C ARG A 61 -15.96 5.88 -10.65
N GLY A 62 -15.67 5.80 -11.95
CA GLY A 62 -14.35 6.08 -12.52
C GLY A 62 -13.79 7.47 -12.15
N GLN A 63 -14.66 8.48 -11.94
CA GLN A 63 -14.22 9.80 -11.46
C GLN A 63 -13.67 9.77 -10.02
N GLU A 64 -14.30 9.00 -9.12
CA GLU A 64 -13.83 8.90 -7.74
C GLU A 64 -12.50 8.16 -7.67
N LEU A 65 -12.39 7.07 -8.44
CA LEU A 65 -11.15 6.31 -8.56
C LEU A 65 -10.04 7.14 -9.23
N GLY A 66 -10.39 7.93 -10.24
CA GLY A 66 -9.48 8.87 -10.90
C GLY A 66 -8.79 9.81 -9.92
N ARG A 67 -9.52 10.36 -8.94
CA ARG A 67 -8.91 11.20 -7.88
C ARG A 67 -7.83 10.47 -7.07
N LEU A 68 -8.04 9.18 -6.78
CA LEU A 68 -7.02 8.37 -6.08
C LEU A 68 -5.79 8.13 -6.96
N LEU A 69 -6.00 7.84 -8.24
CA LEU A 69 -4.91 7.62 -9.19
C LEU A 69 -4.11 8.92 -9.40
N ASP A 70 -4.78 10.07 -9.44
CA ASP A 70 -4.16 11.40 -9.53
C ASP A 70 -3.32 11.71 -8.28
N LEU A 71 -3.85 11.36 -7.09
CA LEU A 71 -3.12 11.44 -5.84
C LEU A 71 -1.86 10.55 -5.85
N GLY A 72 -1.99 9.32 -6.36
CA GLY A 72 -0.85 8.40 -6.53
C GLY A 72 0.24 8.97 -7.44
N ARG A 73 -0.13 9.58 -8.57
CA ARG A 73 0.83 10.27 -9.45
C ARG A 73 1.54 11.42 -8.73
N ARG A 74 0.79 12.30 -8.05
CA ARG A 74 1.35 13.41 -7.25
C ARG A 74 2.33 12.91 -6.18
N LEU A 75 1.98 11.83 -5.47
CA LEU A 75 2.86 11.23 -4.47
C LEU A 75 4.16 10.73 -5.10
N ARG A 76 4.08 9.93 -6.18
CA ARG A 76 5.27 9.41 -6.87
C ARG A 76 6.16 10.53 -7.41
N ASP A 77 5.57 11.60 -7.95
CA ASP A 77 6.31 12.79 -8.37
C ASP A 77 6.97 13.54 -7.21
N ALA A 78 6.28 13.69 -6.07
CA ALA A 78 6.84 14.30 -4.87
C ALA A 78 8.01 13.47 -4.30
N TRP A 79 7.91 12.13 -4.32
CA TRP A 79 9.02 11.24 -3.98
C TRP A 79 10.23 11.42 -4.90
N ARG A 80 10.00 11.50 -6.21
CA ARG A 80 11.04 11.69 -7.23
C ARG A 80 11.75 13.05 -7.11
N THR A 81 11.01 14.09 -6.73
CA THR A 81 11.52 15.46 -6.58
C THR A 81 11.97 15.79 -5.16
N GLN A 82 11.78 14.87 -4.21
CA GLN A 82 12.06 15.03 -2.78
C GLN A 82 11.35 16.25 -2.15
N ASP A 83 10.13 16.55 -2.60
CA ASP A 83 9.32 17.65 -2.10
C ASP A 83 8.58 17.25 -0.81
N ALA A 84 9.11 17.68 0.34
CA ALA A 84 8.56 17.35 1.65
C ALA A 84 7.16 17.95 1.91
N ASP A 85 6.87 19.12 1.36
CA ASP A 85 5.59 19.79 1.56
C ASP A 85 4.49 19.10 0.73
N ALA A 86 4.80 18.75 -0.52
CA ALA A 86 3.91 17.97 -1.39
C ALA A 86 3.65 16.55 -0.84
N LEU A 87 4.68 15.90 -0.26
CA LEU A 87 4.52 14.61 0.42
C LEU A 87 3.59 14.73 1.64
N ALA A 88 3.75 15.78 2.45
CA ALA A 88 2.91 16.00 3.62
C ALA A 88 1.45 16.30 3.24
N GLU A 89 1.23 17.12 2.21
CA GLU A 89 -0.10 17.44 1.71
C GLU A 89 -0.81 16.20 1.14
N ALA A 90 -0.15 15.48 0.23
CA ALA A 90 -0.71 14.29 -0.38
C ALA A 90 -0.93 13.14 0.62
N GLY A 91 -0.07 13.05 1.66
CA GLY A 91 -0.27 12.14 2.77
C GLY A 91 -1.56 12.40 3.57
N ARG A 92 -1.93 13.68 3.78
CA ARG A 92 -3.18 14.05 4.47
C ARG A 92 -4.43 13.74 3.64
N GLU A 93 -4.33 13.82 2.31
CA GLU A 93 -5.43 13.54 1.38
C GLU A 93 -5.70 12.03 1.22
N ARG A 94 -4.67 11.18 1.35
CA ARG A 94 -4.75 9.73 1.12
C ARG A 94 -5.77 9.03 2.01
N THR A 95 -5.64 9.13 3.33
CA THR A 95 -6.49 8.39 4.28
C THR A 95 -8.00 8.63 4.09
N PRO A 96 -8.50 9.89 4.04
CA PRO A 96 -9.94 10.13 3.84
C PRO A 96 -10.43 9.68 2.46
N LEU A 97 -9.60 9.78 1.42
CA LEU A 97 -9.98 9.38 0.06
C LEU A 97 -10.11 7.85 -0.06
N ILE A 98 -9.15 7.10 0.49
CA ILE A 98 -9.20 5.63 0.51
C ILE A 98 -10.40 5.14 1.32
N ALA A 99 -10.63 5.69 2.52
CA ALA A 99 -11.77 5.32 3.35
C ALA A 99 -13.12 5.56 2.63
N ARG A 100 -13.23 6.64 1.84
CA ARG A 100 -14.41 6.91 1.00
C ARG A 100 -14.56 5.88 -0.12
N LEU A 101 -13.47 5.52 -0.79
CA LEU A 101 -13.49 4.55 -1.87
C LEU A 101 -13.82 3.14 -1.38
N VAL A 102 -13.32 2.73 -0.21
CA VAL A 102 -13.71 1.45 0.42
C VAL A 102 -15.22 1.37 0.61
N ARG A 103 -15.84 2.44 1.14
CA ARG A 103 -17.32 2.51 1.26
C ARG A 103 -18.02 2.44 -0.09
N SER A 104 -17.50 3.16 -1.09
CA SER A 104 -18.07 3.13 -2.45
C SER A 104 -18.01 1.75 -3.08
N VAL A 105 -16.91 1.02 -2.90
CA VAL A 105 -16.77 -0.36 -3.40
C VAL A 105 -17.79 -1.29 -2.74
N ARG A 106 -18.03 -1.13 -1.43
CA ARG A 106 -19.07 -1.88 -0.72
C ARG A 106 -20.47 -1.54 -1.23
N GLU A 107 -20.79 -0.26 -1.39
CA GLU A 107 -22.07 0.20 -1.94
C GLU A 107 -22.33 -0.38 -3.34
N GLU A 108 -21.31 -0.39 -4.22
CA GLU A 108 -21.44 -0.94 -5.57
C GLU A 108 -21.65 -2.46 -5.58
N ALA A 109 -20.99 -3.17 -4.67
CA ALA A 109 -21.16 -4.62 -4.51
C ALA A 109 -22.56 -4.96 -3.95
N GLU A 110 -23.04 -4.19 -2.97
CA GLU A 110 -24.38 -4.32 -2.39
C GLU A 110 -25.48 -3.98 -3.41
N ALA A 111 -25.33 -2.90 -4.18
CA ALA A 111 -26.26 -2.51 -5.24
C ALA A 111 -26.37 -3.58 -6.35
N ALA A 112 -25.30 -4.33 -6.57
CA ALA A 112 -25.27 -5.47 -7.50
C ALA A 112 -25.69 -6.81 -6.86
N GLY A 113 -26.16 -6.81 -5.61
CA GLY A 113 -26.68 -8.01 -4.92
C GLY A 113 -25.60 -8.97 -4.39
N HIS A 114 -24.34 -8.53 -4.31
CA HIS A 114 -23.19 -9.35 -3.88
C HIS A 114 -22.51 -8.69 -2.67
N PRO A 115 -23.12 -8.72 -1.47
CA PRO A 115 -22.55 -8.09 -0.29
C PRO A 115 -21.21 -8.70 0.08
N LEU A 116 -20.25 -7.83 0.44
CA LEU A 116 -18.89 -8.25 0.75
C LEU A 116 -18.76 -8.74 2.20
N GLY A 117 -17.92 -9.76 2.40
CA GLY A 117 -17.61 -10.33 3.71
C GLY A 117 -16.81 -9.39 4.61
N SER A 118 -16.63 -9.78 5.88
CA SER A 118 -15.99 -8.95 6.92
C SER A 118 -14.52 -8.60 6.66
N THR A 119 -13.81 -9.36 5.82
CA THR A 119 -12.39 -9.13 5.48
C THR A 119 -12.18 -8.31 4.21
N ALA A 120 -13.26 -7.98 3.48
CA ALA A 120 -13.16 -7.32 2.19
C ALA A 120 -12.61 -5.90 2.28
N ASP A 121 -12.96 -5.16 3.33
CA ASP A 121 -12.53 -3.77 3.51
C ASP A 121 -11.00 -3.66 3.51
N LEU A 122 -10.32 -4.60 4.18
CA LEU A 122 -8.86 -4.66 4.23
C LEU A 122 -8.26 -4.99 2.84
N GLU A 123 -8.82 -5.95 2.12
CA GLU A 123 -8.35 -6.32 0.77
C GLU A 123 -8.55 -5.18 -0.24
N ILE A 124 -9.65 -4.42 -0.11
CA ILE A 124 -9.92 -3.24 -0.92
C ILE A 124 -8.91 -2.15 -0.58
N GLU A 125 -8.73 -1.84 0.71
CA GLU A 125 -7.75 -0.85 1.17
C GLU A 125 -6.35 -1.16 0.65
N GLN A 126 -5.89 -2.40 0.78
CA GLN A 126 -4.59 -2.86 0.26
C GLN A 126 -4.46 -2.68 -1.26
N THR A 127 -5.54 -2.92 -2.01
CA THR A 127 -5.56 -2.76 -3.47
C THR A 127 -5.48 -1.30 -3.88
N LEU A 128 -6.23 -0.43 -3.19
CA LEU A 128 -6.24 1.01 -3.42
C LEU A 128 -4.89 1.62 -3.04
N ASP A 129 -4.28 1.15 -1.95
CA ASP A 129 -2.94 1.54 -1.54
C ASP A 129 -1.88 1.14 -2.56
N ALA A 130 -1.98 -0.08 -3.12
CA ALA A 130 -1.08 -0.49 -4.19
C ALA A 130 -1.16 0.44 -5.41
N ALA A 131 -2.36 0.86 -5.81
CA ALA A 131 -2.54 1.82 -6.91
C ALA A 131 -1.98 3.22 -6.63
N VAL A 132 -1.91 3.63 -5.36
CA VAL A 132 -1.29 4.90 -4.98
C VAL A 132 0.23 4.83 -5.14
N VAL A 133 0.84 3.71 -4.76
CA VAL A 133 2.31 3.59 -4.69
C VAL A 133 2.94 3.08 -5.98
N ASP A 134 2.22 2.26 -6.75
CA ASP A 134 2.72 1.58 -7.95
C ASP A 134 1.90 2.01 -9.19
N GLU A 135 2.60 2.39 -10.26
CA GLU A 135 1.98 2.83 -11.52
C GLU A 135 1.33 1.68 -12.30
N ASP A 136 1.93 0.48 -12.29
CA ASP A 136 1.36 -0.70 -12.94
C ASP A 136 0.09 -1.17 -12.20
N ALA A 137 0.09 -1.07 -10.87
CA ALA A 137 -1.10 -1.32 -10.06
C ALA A 137 -2.19 -0.28 -10.34
N ALA A 138 -1.81 1.00 -10.47
CA ALA A 138 -2.70 2.09 -10.81
C ALA A 138 -3.40 1.85 -12.16
N GLU A 139 -2.65 1.39 -13.17
CA GLU A 139 -3.21 1.06 -14.47
C GLU A 139 -4.16 -0.14 -14.41
N GLN A 140 -3.81 -1.20 -13.70
CA GLN A 140 -4.69 -2.37 -13.55
C GLN A 140 -6.03 -2.02 -12.89
N VAL A 141 -5.98 -1.17 -11.86
CA VAL A 141 -7.16 -0.64 -11.16
C VAL A 141 -7.97 0.27 -12.08
N ARG A 142 -7.31 1.15 -12.85
CA ARG A 142 -7.95 2.03 -13.84
C ARG A 142 -8.68 1.26 -14.95
N LEU A 143 -8.06 0.19 -15.45
CA LEU A 143 -8.65 -0.66 -16.48
C LEU A 143 -9.83 -1.49 -15.93
N GLY A 144 -9.90 -1.70 -14.62
CA GLY A 144 -10.95 -2.50 -13.99
C GLY A 144 -10.94 -3.94 -14.49
N ARG A 145 -9.76 -4.56 -14.54
CA ARG A 145 -9.53 -5.94 -15.00
C ARG A 145 -8.76 -6.79 -13.98
N LEU A 146 -8.88 -6.47 -12.70
CA LEU A 146 -8.26 -7.19 -11.60
C LEU A 146 -8.80 -8.62 -11.52
N THR A 147 -7.91 -9.59 -11.33
CA THR A 147 -8.29 -10.99 -11.09
C THR A 147 -8.25 -11.36 -9.61
N ARG A 148 -7.47 -10.64 -8.81
CA ARG A 148 -7.29 -10.76 -7.37
C ARG A 148 -7.06 -9.35 -6.79
N PRO A 149 -7.28 -9.15 -5.48
CA PRO A 149 -6.82 -7.94 -4.79
C PRO A 149 -5.32 -7.77 -5.00
N LEU A 150 -4.89 -6.51 -5.10
CA LEU A 150 -3.47 -6.16 -5.12
C LEU A 150 -3.02 -5.88 -3.69
N SER A 151 -1.76 -6.16 -3.41
CA SER A 151 -1.12 -5.74 -2.16
C SER A 151 0.25 -5.17 -2.49
N TYR A 152 0.53 -4.02 -1.91
CA TYR A 152 1.87 -3.44 -1.94
C TYR A 152 2.56 -3.76 -0.62
N SER A 153 3.52 -4.69 -0.70
CA SER A 153 4.56 -4.87 0.30
C SER A 153 5.84 -4.28 -0.30
N GLY A 154 6.34 -3.18 0.25
CA GLY A 154 7.70 -2.74 -0.08
C GLY A 154 8.66 -3.89 0.22
N PHE A 155 9.45 -4.31 -0.78
CA PHE A 155 10.25 -5.54 -0.91
C PHE A 155 9.54 -6.77 -1.53
N THR A 156 9.92 -7.11 -2.76
CA THR A 156 9.86 -8.47 -3.35
C THR A 156 11.08 -8.66 -4.27
N PRO A 157 11.65 -9.89 -4.42
CA PRO A 157 10.89 -11.07 -4.81
C PRO A 157 11.21 -12.39 -4.11
N ALA A 158 10.19 -13.25 -4.02
CA ALA A 158 10.40 -14.70 -3.98
C ALA A 158 9.51 -15.38 -5.04
N PRO A 159 10.06 -16.34 -5.81
CA PRO A 159 9.34 -17.02 -6.89
C PRO A 159 8.37 -18.08 -6.37
N VAL A 160 7.24 -18.22 -7.06
CA VAL A 160 6.28 -19.32 -6.87
C VAL A 160 6.85 -20.60 -7.48
N VAL A 161 7.24 -21.56 -6.65
CA VAL A 161 7.55 -22.93 -7.11
C VAL A 161 6.23 -23.68 -7.36
N ARG A 162 6.01 -24.08 -8.60
CA ARG A 162 4.96 -25.04 -8.98
C ARG A 162 5.51 -26.46 -8.94
N PRO A 163 4.91 -27.41 -8.21
CA PRO A 163 5.13 -28.83 -8.51
C PRO A 163 4.40 -29.21 -9.79
N ALA A 164 5.09 -29.87 -10.71
CA ALA A 164 4.53 -30.47 -11.91
C ALA A 164 3.64 -31.69 -11.54
N PRO A 165 2.51 -31.93 -12.24
CA PRO A 165 1.73 -33.14 -12.03
C PRO A 165 2.44 -34.35 -12.65
N VAL A 166 2.77 -35.35 -11.81
CA VAL A 166 3.21 -36.66 -12.26
C VAL A 166 2.01 -37.42 -12.81
N VAL A 167 1.92 -37.54 -14.13
CA VAL A 167 1.00 -38.47 -14.80
C VAL A 167 1.57 -39.87 -14.66
N ARG A 168 0.91 -40.75 -13.89
CA ARG A 168 1.13 -42.20 -13.94
C ARG A 168 0.04 -42.82 -14.82
N PRO A 169 0.35 -43.55 -15.90
CA PRO A 169 -0.64 -44.38 -16.56
C PRO A 169 -0.85 -45.67 -15.75
N ALA A 170 -2.12 -46.04 -15.60
CA ALA A 170 -2.53 -47.38 -15.16
C ALA A 170 -2.25 -48.41 -16.25
N PRO A 171 -2.00 -49.68 -15.88
CA PRO A 171 -2.33 -50.79 -16.76
C PRO A 171 -3.26 -51.80 -16.07
N GLU A 172 -4.31 -52.18 -16.80
CA GLU A 172 -5.09 -53.40 -16.59
C GLU A 172 -4.67 -54.49 -17.63
N PRO A 173 -5.07 -55.76 -17.46
CA PRO A 173 -4.14 -56.89 -17.49
C PRO A 173 -4.27 -57.77 -18.74
N ALA A 174 -3.20 -58.48 -19.13
CA ALA A 174 -3.33 -59.76 -19.84
C ALA A 174 -2.02 -60.57 -19.93
N ALA A 175 -2.22 -61.90 -19.89
CA ALA A 175 -1.46 -62.98 -20.52
C ALA A 175 -0.23 -63.58 -19.81
N ARG A 176 -0.47 -64.79 -19.26
CA ARG A 176 0.51 -65.83 -18.94
C ARG A 176 1.23 -66.33 -20.20
N LYS A 177 2.54 -66.64 -20.10
CA LYS A 177 3.15 -67.89 -20.62
C LYS A 177 4.62 -68.10 -20.16
N GLN A 178 4.82 -69.29 -19.56
CA GLN A 178 5.99 -70.19 -19.42
C GLN A 178 7.27 -69.78 -18.64
N PRO A 179 7.81 -70.68 -17.78
CA PRO A 179 9.02 -70.43 -17.00
C PRO A 179 10.31 -71.01 -17.64
N ALA A 180 11.41 -70.29 -17.44
CA ALA A 180 12.81 -70.70 -17.63
C ALA A 180 13.57 -70.49 -16.28
N PRO A 181 14.79 -71.03 -16.06
CA PRO A 181 15.28 -71.50 -14.77
C PRO A 181 15.42 -70.43 -13.67
N LYS A 182 15.07 -70.80 -12.43
CA LYS A 182 14.89 -69.93 -11.25
C LYS A 182 16.16 -69.38 -10.58
N ALA A 183 17.36 -69.85 -10.93
CA ALA A 183 18.57 -69.49 -10.17
C ALA A 183 19.24 -68.18 -10.64
N GLU A 184 19.32 -67.90 -11.95
CA GLU A 184 19.99 -66.70 -12.48
C GLU A 184 19.11 -65.44 -12.41
N ARG A 185 17.77 -65.60 -12.31
CA ARG A 185 16.82 -64.49 -12.23
C ARG A 185 16.82 -63.80 -10.86
N ASP A 186 17.00 -64.57 -9.79
CA ASP A 186 16.99 -64.06 -8.40
C ASP A 186 18.25 -63.26 -8.06
N GLU A 187 19.40 -63.62 -8.65
CA GLU A 187 20.67 -62.91 -8.45
C GLU A 187 20.70 -61.59 -9.22
N ALA A 188 20.20 -61.58 -10.46
CA ALA A 188 20.00 -60.37 -11.24
C ALA A 188 18.97 -59.41 -10.62
N GLU A 189 17.94 -59.91 -9.94
CA GLU A 189 16.97 -59.08 -9.22
C GLU A 189 17.56 -58.45 -7.95
N ARG A 190 18.42 -59.18 -7.22
CA ARG A 190 19.12 -58.65 -6.03
C ARG A 190 20.10 -57.53 -6.37
N GLU A 191 20.88 -57.68 -7.44
CA GLU A 191 21.81 -56.64 -7.89
C GLU A 191 21.08 -55.40 -8.41
N ARG A 192 19.94 -55.57 -9.09
CA ARG A 192 19.05 -54.43 -9.46
C ARG A 192 18.52 -53.69 -8.23
N ARG A 193 18.07 -54.40 -7.20
CA ARG A 193 17.58 -53.80 -5.95
C ARG A 193 18.68 -53.09 -5.16
N LYS A 194 19.92 -53.60 -5.16
CA LYS A 194 21.07 -52.89 -4.58
C LYS A 194 21.38 -51.60 -5.33
N ALA A 195 21.48 -51.66 -6.66
CA ALA A 195 21.73 -50.49 -7.48
C ALA A 195 20.62 -49.43 -7.35
N GLU A 196 19.36 -49.84 -7.23
CA GLU A 196 18.24 -48.94 -6.96
C GLU A 196 18.33 -48.31 -5.56
N ARG A 197 18.72 -49.07 -4.54
CA ARG A 197 18.97 -48.53 -3.19
C ARG A 197 20.12 -47.54 -3.17
N GLU A 198 21.24 -47.83 -3.82
CA GLU A 198 22.39 -46.91 -3.89
C GLU A 198 22.04 -45.61 -4.60
N ARG A 199 21.30 -45.70 -5.73
CA ARG A 199 20.77 -44.50 -6.40
C ARG A 199 19.85 -43.71 -5.48
N ARG A 200 18.96 -44.39 -4.75
CA ARG A 200 18.04 -43.73 -3.83
C ARG A 200 18.76 -43.08 -2.66
N ILE A 201 19.81 -43.68 -2.13
CA ILE A 201 20.65 -43.10 -1.07
C ILE A 201 21.32 -41.83 -1.61
N LYS A 202 21.94 -41.91 -2.79
CA LYS A 202 22.58 -40.75 -3.41
C LYS A 202 21.61 -39.60 -3.68
N GLU A 203 20.42 -39.89 -4.20
CA GLU A 203 19.36 -38.88 -4.37
C GLU A 203 18.96 -38.20 -3.06
N LEU A 204 18.91 -38.96 -1.96
CA LEU A 204 18.57 -38.43 -0.64
C LEU A 204 19.73 -37.62 -0.03
N GLU A 205 20.98 -38.01 -0.27
CA GLU A 205 22.17 -37.25 0.14
C GLU A 205 22.25 -35.91 -0.61
N ASP A 206 22.03 -35.92 -1.92
CA ASP A 206 22.00 -34.70 -2.74
C ASP A 206 20.85 -33.77 -2.29
N ALA A 207 19.65 -34.32 -2.05
CA ALA A 207 18.52 -33.56 -1.55
C ALA A 207 18.75 -32.99 -0.14
N LEU A 208 19.44 -33.73 0.74
CA LEU A 208 19.81 -33.24 2.07
C LEU A 208 20.82 -32.09 1.97
N ALA A 209 21.83 -32.21 1.11
CA ALA A 209 22.81 -31.17 0.89
C ALA A 209 22.18 -29.87 0.34
N GLU A 210 21.26 -29.99 -0.62
CA GLU A 210 20.49 -28.84 -1.11
C GLU A 210 19.63 -28.20 0.00
N ALA A 211 18.95 -29.01 0.81
CA ALA A 211 18.13 -28.51 1.91
C ALA A 211 18.98 -27.80 3.00
N GLU A 212 20.15 -28.33 3.33
CA GLU A 212 21.08 -27.70 4.27
C GLU A 212 21.65 -26.38 3.73
N GLN A 213 21.95 -26.31 2.43
CA GLN A 213 22.39 -25.06 1.79
C GLN A 213 21.28 -24.01 1.82
N ALA A 214 20.06 -24.39 1.42
CA ALA A 214 18.90 -23.49 1.49
C ALA A 214 18.62 -23.01 2.92
N ALA A 215 18.76 -23.89 3.93
CA ALA A 215 18.62 -23.50 5.33
C ALA A 215 19.68 -22.48 5.76
N ARG A 216 20.95 -22.68 5.38
CA ARG A 216 22.04 -21.73 5.69
C ARG A 216 21.85 -20.38 5.01
N GLU A 217 21.37 -20.37 3.77
CA GLU A 217 21.05 -19.13 3.06
C GLU A 217 19.89 -18.39 3.72
N ALA A 218 18.84 -19.11 4.12
CA ALA A 218 17.71 -18.54 4.84
C ALA A 218 18.14 -17.98 6.22
N GLU A 219 19.01 -18.67 6.95
CA GLU A 219 19.55 -18.19 8.22
C GLU A 219 20.41 -16.93 8.06
N ARG A 220 21.24 -16.86 7.01
CA ARG A 220 22.01 -15.65 6.68
C ARG A 220 21.09 -14.49 6.33
N GLY A 221 20.12 -14.72 5.46
CA GLY A 221 19.13 -13.70 5.11
C GLY A 221 18.38 -13.21 6.36
N ARG A 222 17.99 -14.11 7.26
CA ARG A 222 17.37 -13.72 8.54
C ARG A 222 18.30 -12.87 9.40
N ALA A 223 19.58 -13.21 9.50
CA ALA A 223 20.56 -12.44 10.27
C ALA A 223 20.76 -11.03 9.69
N ASP A 224 20.81 -10.90 8.37
CA ASP A 224 20.90 -9.61 7.68
C ASP A 224 19.65 -8.75 7.96
N TRP A 225 18.45 -9.33 7.85
CA TRP A 225 17.19 -8.65 8.19
C TRP A 225 17.09 -8.26 9.66
N GLU A 226 17.60 -9.09 10.58
CA GLU A 226 17.66 -8.76 12.01
C GLU A 226 18.62 -7.58 12.27
N ALA A 227 19.74 -7.50 11.56
CA ALA A 227 20.68 -6.39 11.65
C ALA A 227 20.08 -5.08 11.10
N GLU A 228 19.45 -5.12 9.92
CA GLU A 228 18.75 -3.97 9.35
C GLU A 228 17.62 -3.47 10.27
N ARG A 229 16.82 -4.40 10.82
CA ARG A 229 15.78 -4.06 11.80
C ARG A 229 16.38 -3.39 13.04
N ALA A 230 17.51 -3.88 13.54
CA ALA A 230 18.16 -3.29 14.70
C ALA A 230 18.67 -1.86 14.41
N GLU A 231 19.19 -1.61 13.20
CA GLU A 231 19.59 -0.28 12.77
C GLU A 231 18.40 0.67 12.65
N ALA A 232 17.31 0.22 12.00
CA ALA A 232 16.08 0.99 11.86
C ALA A 232 15.47 1.36 13.22
N VAL A 233 15.49 0.44 14.20
CA VAL A 233 15.04 0.72 15.57
C VAL A 233 15.91 1.78 16.23
N ARG A 234 17.25 1.69 16.12
CA ARG A 234 18.17 2.69 16.68
C ARG A 234 17.96 4.07 16.04
N GLU A 235 17.75 4.12 14.73
CA GLU A 235 17.47 5.37 14.05
C GLU A 235 16.15 5.98 14.52
N HIS A 236 15.10 5.16 14.64
CA HIS A 236 13.81 5.58 15.18
C HIS A 236 13.96 6.16 16.59
N GLU A 237 14.66 5.47 17.49
CA GLU A 237 14.90 5.95 18.86
C GLU A 237 15.67 7.28 18.88
N ARG A 238 16.70 7.44 18.03
CA ARG A 238 17.44 8.72 17.90
C ARG A 238 16.53 9.85 17.43
N ARG A 239 15.69 9.60 16.43
CA ARG A 239 14.74 10.58 15.89
C ARG A 239 13.66 10.93 16.93
N ALA A 240 13.14 9.94 17.66
CA ALA A 240 12.17 10.14 18.73
C ALA A 240 12.75 11.02 19.86
N ALA A 241 13.97 10.73 20.33
CA ALA A 241 14.64 11.55 21.35
C ALA A 241 14.90 13.00 20.87
N LYS A 242 15.16 13.17 19.56
CA LYS A 242 15.30 14.51 18.96
C LYS A 242 13.97 15.28 18.97
N VAL A 243 12.86 14.63 18.63
CA VAL A 243 11.51 15.22 18.68
C VAL A 243 11.17 15.66 20.10
N GLU A 244 11.43 14.82 21.10
CA GLU A 244 11.19 15.15 22.51
C GLU A 244 12.00 16.39 22.93
N THR A 245 13.30 16.41 22.60
CA THR A 245 14.19 17.55 22.89
C THR A 245 13.71 18.84 22.23
N LEU A 246 13.29 18.77 20.95
CA LEU A 246 12.80 19.94 20.22
C LEU A 246 11.46 20.42 20.77
N THR A 247 10.59 19.51 21.20
CA THR A 247 9.30 19.85 21.83
C THR A 247 9.52 20.57 23.16
N ALA A 248 10.45 20.10 23.99
CA ALA A 248 10.82 20.79 25.23
C ALA A 248 11.41 22.18 24.98
N LYS A 249 12.26 22.33 23.95
CA LYS A 249 12.79 23.63 23.53
C LYS A 249 11.69 24.57 23.04
N LEU A 250 10.73 24.06 22.28
CA LEU A 250 9.59 24.82 21.80
C LEU A 250 8.71 25.31 22.96
N ALA A 251 8.42 24.46 23.94
CA ALA A 251 7.67 24.84 25.14
C ALA A 251 8.37 26.00 25.88
N LYS A 252 9.67 25.87 26.15
CA LYS A 252 10.46 26.92 26.80
C LYS A 252 10.52 28.22 25.99
N ALA A 253 10.55 28.14 24.66
CA ALA A 253 10.51 29.31 23.78
C ALA A 253 9.15 30.02 23.86
N LYS A 254 8.04 29.26 23.89
CA LYS A 254 6.69 29.81 24.08
C LYS A 254 6.53 30.49 25.44
N ASP A 255 7.02 29.89 26.52
CA ASP A 255 6.96 30.51 27.85
C ASP A 255 7.71 31.85 27.89
N ARG A 256 8.88 31.91 27.22
CA ARG A 256 9.65 33.16 27.09
C ARG A 256 8.92 34.21 26.26
N LEU A 257 8.25 33.80 25.18
CA LEU A 257 7.44 34.69 24.36
C LEU A 257 6.30 35.28 25.18
N ASN A 258 5.52 34.45 25.87
CA ASN A 258 4.41 34.89 26.72
C ASN A 258 4.88 35.86 27.82
N ALA A 259 6.02 35.58 28.46
CA ALA A 259 6.61 36.46 29.46
C ALA A 259 7.04 37.82 28.87
N ALA A 260 7.59 37.83 27.65
CA ALA A 260 7.96 39.06 26.94
C ALA A 260 6.71 39.86 26.53
N GLU A 261 5.66 39.19 26.05
CA GLU A 261 4.38 39.81 25.71
C GLU A 261 3.72 40.46 26.93
N HIS A 262 3.71 39.77 28.07
CA HIS A 262 3.18 40.34 29.31
C HIS A 262 3.97 41.57 29.76
N ARG A 263 5.31 41.54 29.68
CA ARG A 263 6.14 42.72 30.00
C ARG A 263 5.87 43.88 29.05
N LEU A 264 5.69 43.60 27.75
CA LEU A 264 5.34 44.61 26.77
C LEU A 264 3.98 45.25 27.06
N GLU A 265 2.99 44.44 27.45
CA GLU A 265 1.68 44.94 27.84
C GLU A 265 1.75 45.85 29.06
N VAL A 266 2.48 45.44 30.11
CA VAL A 266 2.71 46.26 31.31
C VAL A 266 3.42 47.56 30.95
N ALA A 267 4.49 47.50 30.15
CA ALA A 267 5.23 48.68 29.73
C ALA A 267 4.34 49.68 28.96
N ARG A 268 3.48 49.20 28.05
CA ARG A 268 2.52 50.05 27.31
C ARG A 268 1.50 50.71 28.24
N ARG A 269 1.02 49.99 29.25
CA ARG A 269 0.09 50.54 30.25
C ARG A 269 0.77 51.63 31.08
N GLU A 270 2.00 51.39 31.53
CA GLU A 270 2.78 52.38 32.28
C GLU A 270 3.13 53.61 31.44
N GLU A 271 3.51 53.43 30.17
CA GLU A 271 3.71 54.52 29.23
C GLU A 271 2.44 55.39 29.10
N THR A 272 1.28 54.76 28.89
CA THR A 272 -0.01 55.46 28.79
C THR A 272 -0.37 56.20 30.09
N ASN A 273 -0.04 55.63 31.26
CA ASN A 273 -0.25 56.27 32.55
C ASN A 273 0.69 57.46 32.76
N ALA A 274 1.98 57.30 32.44
CA ALA A 274 2.98 58.35 32.53
C ALA A 274 2.65 59.52 31.59
N GLU A 275 2.20 59.24 30.38
CA GLU A 275 1.71 60.27 29.46
C GLU A 275 0.53 61.06 30.04
N ARG A 276 -0.45 60.38 30.62
CA ARG A 276 -1.61 61.03 31.25
C ARG A 276 -1.19 61.90 32.44
N ALA A 277 -0.28 61.39 33.29
CA ALA A 277 0.26 62.14 34.41
C ALA A 277 1.05 63.37 33.93
N ALA A 278 1.89 63.23 32.92
CA ALA A 278 2.64 64.33 32.32
C ALA A 278 1.71 65.40 31.73
N ARG A 279 0.66 65.00 31.01
CA ARG A 279 -0.38 65.93 30.49
C ARG A 279 -1.07 66.70 31.62
N SER A 280 -1.50 66.02 32.69
CA SER A 280 -2.13 66.66 33.85
C SER A 280 -1.18 67.62 34.60
N ALA A 281 0.10 67.23 34.75
CA ALA A 281 1.10 68.06 35.40
C ALA A 281 1.39 69.34 34.59
N ARG A 282 1.49 69.23 33.26
CA ARG A 282 1.63 70.38 32.35
C ARG A 282 0.45 71.33 32.48
N GLN A 283 -0.78 70.82 32.42
CA GLN A 283 -1.99 71.64 32.59
C GLN A 283 -2.02 72.39 33.92
N ARG A 284 -1.66 71.73 35.03
CA ARG A 284 -1.56 72.38 36.35
C ARG A 284 -0.47 73.45 36.40
N ALA A 285 0.68 73.19 35.79
CA ALA A 285 1.75 74.17 35.70
C ALA A 285 1.34 75.39 34.87
N ASP A 286 0.64 75.20 33.75
CA ASP A 286 0.13 76.28 32.90
C ASP A 286 -0.93 77.12 33.64
N GLN A 287 -1.85 76.47 34.37
CA GLN A 287 -2.83 77.17 35.22
C GLN A 287 -2.15 77.98 36.34
N ALA A 288 -1.17 77.40 37.03
CA ALA A 288 -0.43 78.11 38.08
C ALA A 288 0.36 79.30 37.54
N ARG A 289 0.93 79.19 36.33
CA ARG A 289 1.59 80.30 35.64
C ARG A 289 0.60 81.41 35.30
N ALA A 290 -0.56 81.08 34.74
CA ALA A 290 -1.59 82.06 34.42
C ALA A 290 -2.07 82.82 35.68
N ALA A 291 -2.35 82.11 36.77
CA ALA A 291 -2.76 82.72 38.03
C ALA A 291 -1.67 83.61 38.65
N LEU A 292 -0.39 83.24 38.51
CA LEU A 292 0.73 84.07 38.96
C LEU A 292 0.84 85.37 38.17
N GLU A 293 0.68 85.31 36.85
CA GLU A 293 0.71 86.49 35.97
C GLU A 293 -0.49 87.43 36.27
N GLU A 294 -1.69 86.88 36.46
CA GLU A 294 -2.86 87.66 36.89
C GLU A 294 -2.61 88.37 38.22
N ALA A 295 -2.09 87.66 39.23
CA ALA A 295 -1.80 88.23 40.55
C ALA A 295 -0.72 89.34 40.49
N ARG A 296 0.28 89.21 39.62
CA ARG A 296 1.30 90.26 39.39
C ARG A 296 0.68 91.50 38.75
N SER A 297 -0.14 91.31 37.71
CA SER A 297 -0.81 92.42 37.02
C SER A 297 -1.80 93.20 37.90
N ALA A 298 -2.35 92.57 38.95
CA ALA A 298 -3.26 93.22 39.90
C ALA A 298 -2.53 94.03 41.00
N HIS A 299 -1.20 93.93 41.09
CA HIS A 299 -0.38 94.64 42.08
C HIS A 299 0.39 95.84 41.49
N GLU A 300 0.39 95.99 40.17
CA GLU A 300 0.88 97.18 39.44
C GLU A 300 -0.26 98.20 39.26
#